data_AF-A0AAD5PQW5-F1
#
_entry.id   AF-A0AAD5PQW5-F1
#
_cell.length_a   1.000
_cell.length_b   1.000
_cell.length_c   1.000
_cell.angle_alpha   90.00
_cell.angle_beta   90.00
_cell.angle_gamma   90.00
#
_symmetry.space_group_name_H-M   'P 1'
#
loop_
_entity.id
_entity.type
_entity.pdbx_description
1 polymer ?
#
loop_
_entity_poly.entity_id
_entity_poly.type
_entity_poly.pdbx_seq_one_letter_code
_entity_poly.pdbx_strand_id
1 'polypeptide(L)'
;MKTNPTLSAARVDAVRRRVQTIARLNNGKFFLDMVNAPREEIRRYILKKLGPAAWDYHPKAGFLNQQFNRKTLLHRSVKLEKLDITDLLLYYGANPDIEENGRTIEHLAAAENNKL
;
A
#
# COMPACT_ATOMS: atom_id res chain seq x y z
N MET A 1 7.66 -5.13 42.70
CA MET A 1 7.21 -5.90 41.51
C MET A 1 7.02 -4.94 40.35
N LYS A 2 7.81 -5.06 39.27
CA LYS A 2 7.56 -4.32 38.03
C LYS A 2 6.43 -5.02 37.30
N THR A 3 5.26 -4.43 37.23
CA THR A 3 4.15 -4.95 36.43
C THR A 3 4.53 -4.77 34.96
N ASN A 4 4.92 -5.87 34.30
CA ASN A 4 5.02 -5.89 32.85
C ASN A 4 3.60 -5.68 32.30
N PRO A 5 3.35 -4.66 31.48
CA PRO A 5 2.03 -4.46 30.90
C PRO A 5 1.79 -5.61 29.91
N THR A 6 0.89 -6.52 30.27
CA THR A 6 0.43 -7.58 29.38
C THR A 6 -0.18 -6.92 28.15
N LEU A 7 0.48 -7.05 27.01
CA LEU A 7 -0.02 -6.52 25.74
C LEU A 7 -1.39 -7.12 25.44
N SER A 8 -2.40 -6.28 25.17
CA SER A 8 -3.72 -6.73 24.73
C SER A 8 -3.62 -7.55 23.45
N ALA A 9 -4.50 -8.53 23.26
CA ALA A 9 -4.50 -9.41 22.09
C ALA A 9 -4.48 -8.63 20.76
N ALA A 10 -5.25 -7.54 20.68
CA ALA A 10 -5.27 -6.64 19.53
C ALA A 10 -3.89 -6.01 19.24
N ARG A 11 -3.14 -5.64 20.28
CA ARG A 11 -1.80 -5.06 20.14
C ARG A 11 -0.77 -6.10 19.72
N VAL A 12 -0.88 -7.33 20.21
CA VAL A 12 -0.05 -8.47 19.75
C VAL A 12 -0.32 -8.77 18.27
N ASP A 13 -1.58 -8.78 17.85
CA ASP A 13 -1.96 -9.04 16.45
C ASP A 13 -1.48 -7.94 15.51
N ALA A 14 -1.54 -6.67 15.93
CA ALA A 14 -1.01 -5.55 15.16
C ALA A 14 0.51 -5.69 14.95
N VAL A 15 1.25 -6.05 16.00
CA VAL A 15 2.70 -6.29 15.92
C VAL A 15 3.01 -7.46 15.00
N ARG A 16 2.28 -8.58 15.14
CA ARG A 16 2.45 -9.77 14.29
C ARG A 16 2.22 -9.45 12.81
N ARG A 17 1.12 -8.76 12.48
CA ARG A 17 0.83 -8.33 11.11
C ARG A 17 1.93 -7.44 10.55
N ARG A 18 2.44 -6.50 11.35
CA ARG A 18 3.54 -5.62 10.94
C ARG A 18 4.82 -6.40 10.62
N VAL A 19 5.22 -7.33 11.48
CA VAL A 19 6.41 -8.18 11.28
C VAL A 19 6.27 -9.04 10.02
N GLN A 20 5.12 -9.68 9.83
CA GLN A 20 4.84 -10.50 8.64
C GLN A 20 4.89 -9.67 7.35
N THR A 21 4.31 -8.47 7.35
CA THR A 21 4.32 -7.59 6.18
C THR A 21 5.74 -7.13 5.83
N ILE A 22 6.56 -6.76 6.83
CA ILE A 22 7.98 -6.40 6.61
C ILE A 22 8.75 -7.59 6.00
N ALA A 23 8.58 -8.79 6.55
CA ALA A 23 9.23 -9.99 6.02
C ALA A 23 8.82 -10.26 4.55
N ARG A 24 7.55 -10.06 4.21
CA ARG A 24 7.06 -10.25 2.83
C ARG A 24 7.58 -9.18 1.87
N LEU A 25 7.74 -7.93 2.30
CA LEU A 25 8.38 -6.87 1.53
C LEU A 25 9.85 -7.19 1.24
N ASN A 26 10.57 -7.71 2.25
CA ASN A 26 11.98 -8.13 2.10
C ASN A 26 12.15 -9.27 1.09
N ASN A 27 11.17 -10.16 0.98
CA ASN A 27 11.13 -11.22 -0.03
C ASN A 27 10.90 -10.72 -1.46
N GLY A 28 10.79 -9.40 -1.68
CA GLY A 28 10.77 -8.80 -3.01
C GLY A 28 9.47 -9.00 -3.78
N LYS A 29 8.43 -9.56 -3.17
CA LYS A 29 7.12 -9.79 -3.79
C LYS A 29 6.21 -8.58 -3.63
N PHE A 30 5.49 -8.21 -4.70
CA PHE A 30 4.42 -7.22 -4.67
C PHE A 30 3.12 -7.94 -4.31
N PHE A 31 2.32 -7.39 -3.40
CA PHE A 31 1.07 -8.01 -2.94
C PHE A 31 0.11 -6.97 -2.37
N LEU A 32 -1.19 -7.22 -2.49
CA LEU A 32 -2.25 -6.26 -2.16
C LEU A 32 -2.23 -5.77 -0.70
N ASP A 33 -1.92 -6.66 0.25
CA ASP A 33 -1.96 -6.34 1.69
C ASP A 33 -0.82 -5.45 2.15
N MET A 34 0.17 -5.15 1.29
CA MET A 34 1.29 -4.27 1.64
C MET A 34 0.84 -2.85 1.95
N VAL A 35 -0.38 -2.46 1.57
CA VAL A 35 -1.04 -1.19 1.96
C VAL A 35 -1.07 -0.96 3.48
N ASN A 36 -0.99 -2.03 4.28
CA ASN A 36 -0.96 -1.95 5.74
C ASN A 36 0.45 -1.78 6.31
N ALA A 37 1.49 -1.80 5.47
CA ALA A 37 2.84 -1.52 5.88
C ALA A 37 3.03 -0.02 6.16
N PRO A 38 4.00 0.37 7.00
CA PRO A 38 4.40 1.77 7.10
C PRO A 38 4.79 2.33 5.73
N ARG A 39 4.37 3.57 5.43
CA ARG A 39 4.67 4.29 4.18
C ARG A 39 6.13 4.16 3.74
N GLU A 40 7.07 4.33 4.67
CA GLU A 40 8.51 4.25 4.38
C GLU A 40 8.98 2.85 3.96
N GLU A 41 8.36 1.78 4.45
CA GLU A 41 8.70 0.42 4.02
C GLU A 41 8.22 0.15 2.59
N ILE A 42 7.05 0.66 2.23
CA ILE A 42 6.53 0.62 0.85
C ILE A 42 7.45 1.43 -0.06
N ARG A 43 7.85 2.64 0.37
CA ARG A 43 8.78 3.50 -0.38
C ARG A 43 10.11 2.79 -0.65
N ARG A 44 10.73 2.21 0.39
CA ARG A 44 11.98 1.45 0.27
C ARG A 44 11.83 0.28 -0.70
N TYR A 45 10.72 -0.46 -0.62
CA TYR A 45 10.42 -1.54 -1.55
C TYR A 45 10.36 -1.04 -3.01
N ILE A 46 9.64 0.06 -3.26
CA ILE A 46 9.51 0.65 -4.60
C ILE A 46 10.87 1.08 -5.13
N LEU A 47 11.66 1.81 -4.33
CA LEU A 47 13.01 2.24 -4.71
C LEU A 47 13.93 1.05 -5.00
N LYS A 48 13.89 0.00 -4.17
CA LYS A 48 14.66 -1.23 -4.41
C LYS A 48 14.26 -1.91 -5.72
N LYS A 49 12.99 -1.88 -6.09
CA LYS A 49 12.48 -2.46 -7.35
C LYS A 49 12.84 -1.63 -8.58
N LEU A 50 12.84 -0.31 -8.46
CA LEU A 50 13.22 0.60 -9.55
C LEU A 50 14.74 0.63 -9.75
N GLY A 51 15.52 0.32 -8.72
CA GLY A 51 16.98 0.31 -8.77
C GLY A 51 17.60 1.72 -8.79
N PRO A 52 18.91 1.84 -9.08
CA PRO A 52 19.64 3.10 -9.03
C PRO A 52 19.07 4.19 -9.95
N ALA A 53 18.41 3.81 -11.04
CA ALA A 53 17.80 4.73 -12.00
C ALA A 53 16.54 5.46 -11.48
N ALA A 54 16.06 5.11 -10.28
CA ALA A 54 14.86 5.72 -9.69
C ALA A 54 15.04 7.21 -9.29
N TRP A 55 16.29 7.68 -9.21
CA TRP A 55 16.62 9.04 -8.76
C TRP A 55 16.72 10.05 -9.89
N ASP A 56 17.02 9.60 -11.12
CA ASP A 56 17.32 10.48 -12.27
C ASP A 56 16.12 10.64 -13.24
N TYR A 57 15.15 9.75 -13.14
CA TYR A 57 13.91 9.76 -13.92
C TYR A 57 12.79 9.39 -12.96
N HIS A 58 11.63 10.05 -13.01
CA HIS A 58 10.43 9.57 -12.33
C HIS A 58 9.85 8.40 -13.13
N PRO A 59 10.25 7.14 -12.89
CA PRO A 59 9.85 6.05 -13.75
C PRO A 59 8.42 5.70 -13.33
N LYS A 60 7.48 5.69 -14.27
CA LYS A 60 6.17 5.10 -13.99
C LYS A 60 6.41 3.65 -13.59
N ALA A 61 6.22 3.35 -12.31
CA ALA A 61 6.47 2.03 -11.77
C ALA A 61 5.35 1.09 -12.25
N GLY A 62 5.50 0.54 -13.47
CA GLY A 62 4.47 -0.30 -14.10
C GLY A 62 4.04 -1.49 -13.25
N PHE A 63 4.91 -2.00 -12.38
CA PHE A 63 4.57 -3.06 -11.43
C PHE A 63 3.51 -2.65 -10.40
N LEU A 64 3.33 -1.35 -10.11
CA LEU A 64 2.27 -0.85 -9.22
C LEU A 64 0.86 -1.06 -9.80
N ASN A 65 0.76 -1.27 -11.11
CA ASN A 65 -0.49 -1.51 -11.82
C ASN A 65 -0.93 -2.98 -11.78
N GLN A 66 -0.15 -3.86 -11.16
CA GLN A 66 -0.47 -5.27 -11.05
C GLN A 66 -1.82 -5.46 -10.34
N GLN A 67 -2.69 -6.26 -10.96
CA GLN A 67 -4.02 -6.55 -10.46
C GLN A 67 -4.04 -7.85 -9.65
N PHE A 68 -4.74 -7.82 -8.52
CA PHE A 68 -5.05 -8.96 -7.66
C PHE A 68 -6.57 -9.07 -7.59
N ASN A 69 -7.15 -10.11 -8.21
CA ASN A 69 -8.60 -10.27 -8.33
C ASN A 69 -9.30 -8.99 -8.87
N ARG A 70 -8.75 -8.43 -9.96
CA ARG A 70 -9.18 -7.16 -10.60
C ARG A 70 -9.00 -5.90 -9.74
N LYS A 71 -8.19 -5.95 -8.68
CA LYS A 71 -7.90 -4.80 -7.81
C LYS A 71 -6.44 -4.42 -7.90
N THR A 72 -6.14 -3.13 -8.01
CA THR A 72 -4.76 -2.65 -7.84
C THR A 72 -4.50 -2.29 -6.38
N LEU A 73 -3.23 -2.15 -6.02
CA LEU A 73 -2.84 -1.63 -4.71
C LEU A 73 -3.42 -0.22 -4.46
N LEU A 74 -3.54 0.58 -5.53
CA LEU A 74 -4.12 1.92 -5.49
C LEU A 74 -5.61 1.87 -5.11
N HIS A 75 -6.42 0.98 -5.72
CA HIS A 75 -7.82 0.77 -5.32
C HIS A 75 -7.96 0.41 -3.83
N ARG A 76 -7.08 -0.47 -3.34
CA ARG A 76 -7.11 -0.90 -1.93
C ARG A 76 -6.76 0.24 -0.99
N SER A 77 -5.83 1.13 -1.36
CA SER A 77 -5.46 2.30 -0.55
C SER A 77 -6.63 3.27 -0.37
N VAL A 78 -7.37 3.58 -1.45
CA VAL A 78 -8.53 4.47 -1.41
C VAL A 78 -9.66 3.88 -0.56
N LYS A 79 -9.99 2.59 -0.76
CA LYS A 79 -11.03 1.90 0.03
C LYS A 79 -10.75 1.80 1.52
N LEU A 80 -9.48 1.93 1.92
CA LEU A 80 -9.06 1.89 3.32
C LEU A 80 -8.70 3.28 3.85
N GLU A 81 -8.99 4.34 3.07
CA GLU A 81 -8.70 5.74 3.40
C GLU A 81 -7.22 5.97 3.78
N LYS A 82 -6.32 5.22 3.16
CA LYS A 82 -4.87 5.33 3.37
C LYS A 82 -4.30 6.40 2.46
N LEU A 83 -4.70 7.66 2.68
CA LEU A 83 -4.31 8.80 1.86
C LEU A 83 -2.78 8.92 1.71
N ASP A 84 -2.05 8.67 2.79
CA ASP A 84 -0.59 8.66 2.78
C ASP A 84 0.00 7.57 1.87
N ILE A 85 -0.66 6.43 1.72
CA ILE A 85 -0.24 5.39 0.79
C ILE A 85 -0.74 5.70 -0.63
N THR A 86 -1.95 6.23 -0.78
CA THR A 86 -2.52 6.65 -2.08
C THR A 86 -1.60 7.67 -2.76
N ASP A 87 -1.19 8.71 -2.02
CA ASP A 87 -0.26 9.73 -2.52
C ASP A 87 1.08 9.14 -2.93
N LEU A 88 1.63 8.23 -2.12
CA LEU A 88 2.89 7.56 -2.42
C LEU A 88 2.81 6.78 -3.74
N LEU A 89 1.71 6.05 -3.96
CA LEU A 89 1.53 5.23 -5.16
C LEU A 89 1.37 6.09 -6.43
N LEU A 90 0.59 7.18 -6.34
CA LEU A 90 0.43 8.15 -7.44
C LEU A 90 1.75 8.84 -7.76
N TYR A 91 2.51 9.25 -6.74
CA TYR A 91 3.83 9.87 -6.89
C TYR A 91 4.82 8.97 -7.65
N TYR A 92 4.75 7.65 -7.45
CA TYR A 92 5.57 6.67 -8.18
C TYR A 92 4.91 6.14 -9.47
N GLY A 93 3.84 6.76 -9.93
CA GLY A 93 3.26 6.52 -11.25
C GLY A 93 2.32 5.32 -11.36
N ALA A 94 1.66 4.94 -10.26
CA ALA A 94 0.51 4.04 -10.32
C ALA A 94 -0.60 4.68 -11.19
N ASN A 95 -1.20 3.90 -12.07
CA ASN A 95 -2.23 4.36 -13.00
C ASN A 95 -3.60 4.46 -12.31
N PRO A 96 -4.20 5.66 -12.18
CA PRO A 96 -5.51 5.85 -11.57
C PRO A 96 -6.68 5.36 -12.46
N ASP A 97 -6.44 5.20 -13.77
CA ASP A 97 -7.49 4.89 -14.75
C ASP A 97 -7.79 3.39 -14.85
N ILE A 98 -7.06 2.56 -14.10
CA ILE A 98 -7.36 1.13 -14.04
C ILE A 98 -8.70 0.95 -13.34
N GLU A 99 -9.55 0.11 -13.89
CA GLU A 99 -10.87 -0.17 -13.32
C GLU A 99 -10.88 -1.40 -12.39
N GLU A 100 -11.55 -1.26 -11.25
CA GLU A 100 -12.03 -2.35 -10.41
C GLU A 100 -13.55 -2.49 -10.58
N ASN A 101 -14.01 -3.58 -11.21
CA ASN A 101 -15.43 -3.83 -11.50
C ASN A 101 -16.12 -2.68 -12.28
N GLY A 102 -15.43 -2.11 -13.28
CA GLY A 102 -15.95 -1.00 -14.08
C GLY A 102 -15.87 0.37 -13.39
N ARG A 103 -15.12 0.47 -12.28
CA ARG A 103 -14.94 1.72 -11.53
C ARG A 103 -13.45 2.04 -11.39
N THR A 104 -13.04 3.22 -11.85
CA THR A 104 -11.71 3.77 -11.54
C THR A 104 -11.62 4.21 -10.08
N ILE A 105 -10.43 4.63 -9.64
CA ILE A 105 -10.26 5.15 -8.27
C ILE A 105 -11.04 6.44 -8.02
N GLU A 106 -11.30 7.24 -9.05
CA GLU A 106 -12.09 8.47 -8.97
C GLU A 106 -13.55 8.15 -8.59
N HIS A 107 -14.13 7.15 -9.26
CA HIS A 107 -15.48 6.67 -8.93
C HIS A 107 -15.57 6.18 -7.48
N LEU A 108 -14.51 5.55 -6.96
CA LEU A 108 -14.45 5.10 -5.57
C LEU A 108 -14.30 6.28 -4.60
N ALA A 109 -13.40 7.22 -4.86
CA ALA A 109 -13.19 8.39 -4.02
C ALA A 109 -14.46 9.25 -3.91
N ALA A 110 -15.17 9.46 -5.02
CA ALA A 110 -16.44 10.18 -5.03
C ALA A 110 -17.52 9.46 -4.21
N ALA A 111 -17.58 8.12 -4.28
CA ALA A 111 -18.56 7.33 -3.52
C ALA A 111 -18.29 7.36 -2.00
N GLU A 112 -17.03 7.43 -1.57
CA GLU A 112 -16.68 7.52 -0.15
C GLU A 112 -16.86 8.94 0.42
N ASN A 113 -16.51 9.99 -0.33
CA ASN A 113 -16.76 11.38 0.09
C ASN A 113 -18.25 11.69 0.31
N ASN A 114 -19.14 10.99 -0.38
CA ASN A 114 -20.59 11.14 -0.22
C ASN A 114 -21.18 10.38 0.99
N LYS A 115 -20.35 9.73 1.82
CA LYS A 115 -20.80 9.07 3.06
C LYS A 115 -20.56 9.90 4.32
N LEU A 116 -19.93 11.07 4.20
CA LEU A 116 -19.71 12.05 5.28
C LEU A 116 -20.86 13.07 5.33
#